data_AF-A0A3S3PEJ6-F1
#
_entry.id   AF-A0A3S3PEJ6-F1
#
_cell.length_a   1.000
_cell.length_b   1.000
_cell.length_c   1.000
_cell.angle_alpha   90.00
_cell.angle_beta   90.00
_cell.angle_gamma   90.00
#
_symmetry.space_group_name_H-M   'P 1'
#
loop_
_entity.id
_entity.type
_entity.pdbx_description
1 polymer ?
#
loop_
_entity_poly.entity_id
_entity_poly.type
_entity_poly.pdbx_seq_one_letter_code
_entity_poly.pdbx_strand_id
1 'polypeptide(L)'
;CAITKTKRTNFSQQILEQEKHGLRRKLETVSGEYESRIAELQTDLSSLRKELDEKQLQLRQIEKDKANLIRELMEQNHRLTNELKRASESEDQLTDQLQSLREQFNARRSNLHDHVAQLEGLREEINILAKRKSDLEKRIAVLKEEREHLSMSLEESSDRILMLERQTQEQECLIKMLREDLDESRHANMQLENRLNSLQRKQTNFGSASFGSPSSNGYHTHTSLMNEIEMSSSSSNEEEMRSLNGHLANGSQIDEIECDLFGLNDSEFSGKLRQELVEIYQQLRRLCHDLQRRKDNNGSFNSTQDSGVPATPEEIQTSQIRVGMISAVVKELKLQLNDVLSEYYEGPCASCKSLLEERSELQKLRKEVCEKSDELKVKLEENNQLSTKVTILETELAAVKEERDNLKECTQTEGMGKDDIVKRAWELRDQAVARKNTVEIELAKTRIECMHVNSQLMEAIQQKIELSQQLEQWQVDMQNLLDEQLKKKLKSHEQQISANNVNVNNHRSSKLLKLWRS
;
A
#
# COMPACT_ATOMS: atom_id res chain seq x y z
N CYS A 1 -150.14 18.58 -23.12
CA CYS A 1 -148.94 19.10 -23.82
C CYS A 1 -147.92 19.74 -22.87
N ALA A 2 -148.33 20.53 -21.85
CA ALA A 2 -147.40 21.16 -20.90
C ALA A 2 -146.69 20.16 -19.96
N ILE A 3 -147.41 19.18 -19.40
CA ILE A 3 -146.87 18.19 -18.43
C ILE A 3 -145.76 17.30 -19.03
N THR A 4 -145.87 16.96 -20.33
CA THR A 4 -144.86 16.17 -21.05
C THR A 4 -143.61 16.98 -21.37
N LYS A 5 -143.74 18.29 -21.63
CA LYS A 5 -142.59 19.21 -21.74
C LYS A 5 -141.86 19.35 -20.41
N THR A 6 -142.58 19.55 -19.29
CA THR A 6 -141.98 19.69 -17.95
C THR A 6 -141.26 18.41 -17.48
N LYS A 7 -141.80 17.23 -17.77
CA LYS A 7 -141.10 15.95 -17.49
C LYS A 7 -139.84 15.77 -18.34
N ARG A 8 -139.87 16.19 -19.61
CA ARG A 8 -138.72 16.11 -20.53
C ARG A 8 -137.61 17.10 -20.15
N THR A 9 -137.96 18.30 -19.68
CA THR A 9 -137.00 19.27 -19.14
C THR A 9 -136.39 18.79 -17.82
N ASN A 10 -137.19 18.22 -16.91
CA ASN A 10 -136.67 17.65 -15.66
C ASN A 10 -135.72 16.47 -15.90
N PHE A 11 -136.02 15.59 -16.86
CA PHE A 11 -135.14 14.48 -17.22
C PHE A 11 -133.84 14.96 -17.88
N SER A 12 -133.91 15.96 -18.77
CA SER A 12 -132.72 16.60 -19.35
C SER A 12 -131.86 17.32 -18.31
N GLN A 13 -132.49 17.96 -17.32
CA GLN A 13 -131.80 18.61 -16.21
C GLN A 13 -131.10 17.56 -15.33
N GLN A 14 -131.74 16.42 -15.08
CA GLN A 14 -131.17 15.31 -14.32
C GLN A 14 -129.96 14.67 -15.02
N ILE A 15 -130.00 14.53 -16.36
CA ILE A 15 -128.86 14.07 -17.16
C ILE A 15 -127.71 15.07 -17.09
N LEU A 16 -127.98 16.37 -17.28
CA LEU A 16 -126.95 17.42 -17.19
C LEU A 16 -126.32 17.49 -15.79
N GLU A 17 -127.10 17.29 -14.74
CA GLU A 17 -126.59 17.19 -13.36
C GLU A 17 -125.69 15.95 -13.20
N GLN A 18 -126.07 14.79 -13.73
CA GLN A 18 -125.22 13.59 -13.73
C GLN A 18 -123.92 13.81 -14.52
N GLU A 19 -123.99 14.40 -15.71
CA GLU A 19 -122.82 14.71 -16.53
C GLU A 19 -121.90 15.71 -15.84
N LYS A 20 -122.45 16.76 -15.23
CA LYS A 20 -121.70 17.72 -14.42
C LYS A 20 -121.00 17.04 -13.25
N HIS A 21 -121.69 16.16 -12.51
CA HIS A 21 -121.07 15.40 -11.42
C HIS A 21 -119.99 14.44 -11.94
N GLY A 22 -120.24 13.78 -13.07
CA GLY A 22 -119.27 12.90 -13.72
C GLY A 22 -118.02 13.64 -14.18
N LEU A 23 -118.17 14.81 -14.81
CA LEU A 23 -117.06 15.67 -15.23
C LEU A 23 -116.28 16.23 -14.04
N ARG A 24 -116.96 16.62 -12.95
CA ARG A 24 -116.30 17.04 -11.71
C ARG A 24 -115.42 15.94 -11.13
N ARG A 25 -115.92 14.70 -11.02
CA ARG A 25 -115.11 13.58 -10.53
C ARG A 25 -113.94 13.28 -11.45
N LYS A 26 -114.13 13.33 -12.77
CA LYS A 26 -113.04 13.14 -13.75
C LYS A 26 -111.96 14.22 -13.59
N LEU A 27 -112.36 15.49 -13.45
CA LEU A 27 -111.44 16.59 -13.20
C LEU A 27 -110.67 16.40 -11.88
N GLU A 28 -111.36 15.97 -10.83
CA GLU A 28 -110.76 15.70 -9.51
C GLU A 28 -109.79 14.51 -9.54
N THR A 29 -110.12 13.45 -10.29
CA THR A 29 -109.24 12.28 -10.48
C THR A 29 -107.97 12.70 -11.22
N VAL A 30 -108.11 13.42 -12.34
CA VAL A 30 -106.98 13.92 -13.12
C VAL A 30 -106.15 14.94 -12.32
N SER A 31 -106.79 15.81 -11.55
CA SER A 31 -106.09 16.74 -10.63
C SER A 31 -105.27 15.98 -9.60
N GLY A 32 -105.84 14.94 -8.98
CA GLY A 32 -105.14 14.10 -8.01
C GLY A 32 -103.94 13.34 -8.62
N GLU A 33 -104.08 12.85 -9.87
CA GLU A 33 -102.97 12.25 -10.61
C GLU A 33 -101.83 13.26 -10.87
N TYR A 34 -102.17 14.49 -11.27
CA TYR A 34 -101.18 15.56 -11.44
C TYR A 34 -100.54 15.97 -10.12
N GLU A 35 -101.31 16.07 -9.03
CA GLU A 35 -100.79 16.35 -7.69
C GLU A 35 -99.82 15.26 -7.21
N SER A 36 -100.17 13.98 -7.42
CA SER A 36 -99.28 12.85 -7.14
C SER A 36 -98.00 12.93 -7.97
N ARG A 37 -98.12 13.25 -9.27
CA ARG A 37 -96.94 13.38 -10.14
C ARG A 37 -96.05 14.55 -9.74
N ILE A 38 -96.64 15.67 -9.33
CA ILE A 38 -95.90 16.82 -8.80
C ILE A 38 -95.19 16.42 -7.51
N ALA A 39 -95.85 15.69 -6.61
CA ALA A 39 -95.24 15.23 -5.36
C ALA A 39 -94.05 14.28 -5.62
N GLU A 40 -94.18 13.32 -6.54
CA GLU A 40 -93.08 12.45 -6.97
C GLU A 40 -91.88 13.26 -7.50
N LEU A 41 -92.12 14.19 -8.43
CA LEU A 41 -91.07 15.03 -8.99
C LEU A 41 -90.43 15.94 -7.93
N GLN A 42 -91.21 16.44 -6.96
CA GLN A 42 -90.69 17.18 -5.82
C GLN A 42 -89.79 16.31 -4.94
N THR A 43 -90.17 15.05 -4.70
CA THR A 43 -89.32 14.10 -3.96
C THR A 43 -88.03 13.78 -4.73
N ASP A 44 -88.10 13.54 -6.03
CA ASP A 44 -86.93 13.28 -6.88
C ASP A 44 -85.99 14.49 -6.96
N LEU A 45 -86.54 15.71 -7.11
CA LEU A 45 -85.72 16.92 -7.06
C LEU A 45 -85.06 17.09 -5.69
N SER A 46 -85.74 16.71 -4.61
CA SER A 46 -85.16 16.79 -3.26
C SER A 46 -84.07 15.75 -3.02
N SER A 47 -84.22 14.52 -3.56
CA SER A 47 -83.20 13.47 -3.46
C SER A 47 -81.98 13.80 -4.32
N LEU A 48 -82.17 14.21 -5.58
CA LEU A 48 -81.08 14.62 -6.47
C LEU A 48 -80.29 15.82 -5.93
N ARG A 49 -80.96 16.77 -5.27
CA ARG A 49 -80.28 17.88 -4.59
C ARG A 49 -79.42 17.39 -3.44
N LYS A 50 -79.93 16.48 -2.60
CA LYS A 50 -79.15 15.88 -1.51
C LYS A 50 -77.95 15.10 -2.03
N GLU A 51 -78.15 14.28 -3.06
CA GLU A 51 -77.05 13.53 -3.70
C GLU A 51 -75.99 14.46 -4.30
N LEU A 52 -76.41 15.56 -4.95
CA LEU A 52 -75.48 16.56 -5.47
C LEU A 52 -74.67 17.22 -4.34
N ASP A 53 -75.32 17.61 -3.24
CA ASP A 53 -74.67 18.23 -2.09
C ASP A 53 -73.68 17.26 -1.42
N GLU A 54 -74.06 15.98 -1.27
CA GLU A 54 -73.20 14.92 -0.77
C GLU A 54 -71.98 14.71 -1.66
N LYS A 55 -72.17 14.66 -2.99
CA LYS A 55 -71.05 14.54 -3.95
C LYS A 55 -70.14 15.76 -3.93
N GLN A 56 -70.68 16.96 -3.81
CA GLN A 56 -69.87 18.17 -3.65
C GLN A 56 -69.06 18.13 -2.37
N LEU A 57 -69.63 17.66 -1.25
CA LEU A 57 -68.92 17.51 0.01
C LEU A 57 -67.80 16.48 -0.10
N GLN A 58 -68.08 15.33 -0.73
CA GLN A 58 -67.08 14.27 -0.99
C GLN A 58 -65.92 14.79 -1.85
N LEU A 59 -66.20 15.53 -2.93
CA LEU A 59 -65.17 16.14 -3.77
C LEU A 59 -64.31 17.13 -2.99
N ARG A 60 -64.94 18.03 -2.21
CA ARG A 60 -64.20 18.99 -1.36
C ARG A 60 -63.32 18.27 -0.33
N GLN A 61 -63.77 17.14 0.21
CA GLN A 61 -62.97 16.36 1.15
C GLN A 61 -61.76 15.71 0.44
N ILE A 62 -61.98 15.09 -0.72
CA ILE A 62 -60.90 14.49 -1.51
C ILE A 62 -59.88 15.55 -1.94
N GLU A 63 -60.31 16.76 -2.32
CA GLU A 63 -59.40 17.86 -2.65
C GLU A 63 -58.56 18.31 -1.46
N LYS A 64 -59.16 18.37 -0.26
CA LYS A 64 -58.42 18.65 0.98
C LYS A 64 -57.40 17.55 1.28
N ASP A 65 -57.79 16.30 1.17
CA ASP A 65 -56.91 15.16 1.43
C ASP A 65 -55.75 15.11 0.42
N LYS A 66 -56.03 15.38 -0.87
CA LYS A 66 -54.99 15.55 -1.91
C LYS A 66 -54.06 16.71 -1.59
N ALA A 67 -54.58 17.87 -1.19
CA ALA A 67 -53.76 19.02 -0.83
C ALA A 67 -52.87 18.74 0.39
N ASN A 68 -53.36 17.97 1.36
CA ASN A 68 -52.58 17.52 2.52
C ASN A 68 -51.47 16.55 2.10
N LEU A 69 -51.78 15.54 1.29
CA LEU A 69 -50.78 14.59 0.78
C LEU A 69 -49.69 15.30 -0.03
N ILE A 70 -50.05 16.26 -0.90
CA ILE A 70 -49.07 17.05 -1.64
C ILE A 70 -48.15 17.84 -0.69
N ARG A 71 -48.71 18.42 0.38
CA ARG A 71 -47.92 19.16 1.37
C ARG A 71 -46.94 18.25 2.10
N GLU A 72 -47.39 17.07 2.53
CA GLU A 72 -46.54 16.06 3.18
C GLU A 72 -45.40 15.60 2.25
N LEU A 73 -45.71 15.31 0.98
CA LEU A 73 -44.71 14.94 -0.02
C LEU A 73 -43.74 16.08 -0.32
N MET A 74 -44.20 17.33 -0.34
CA MET A 74 -43.34 18.50 -0.50
C MET A 74 -42.40 18.68 0.70
N GLU A 75 -42.91 18.52 1.93
CA GLU A 75 -42.09 18.58 3.15
C GLU A 75 -41.07 17.45 3.19
N GLN A 76 -41.46 16.22 2.83
CA GLN A 76 -40.54 15.08 2.76
C GLN A 76 -39.44 15.32 1.72
N ASN A 77 -39.80 15.75 0.50
CA ASN A 77 -38.81 16.10 -0.53
C ASN A 77 -37.88 17.22 -0.08
N HIS A 78 -38.41 18.24 0.62
CA HIS A 78 -37.59 19.31 1.17
C HIS A 78 -36.61 18.81 2.24
N ARG A 79 -37.06 17.93 3.15
CA ARG A 79 -36.21 17.31 4.18
C ARG A 79 -35.10 16.47 3.55
N LEU A 80 -35.44 15.58 2.61
CA LEU A 80 -34.47 14.74 1.89
C LEU A 80 -33.47 15.59 1.11
N THR A 81 -33.91 16.68 0.48
CA THR A 81 -33.01 17.62 -0.22
C THR A 81 -32.02 18.27 0.75
N ASN A 82 -32.47 18.66 1.94
CA ASN A 82 -31.60 19.26 2.95
C ASN A 82 -30.63 18.22 3.55
N GLU A 83 -31.06 16.98 3.75
CA GLU A 83 -30.18 15.89 4.17
C GLU A 83 -29.11 15.58 3.12
N LEU A 84 -29.48 15.55 1.83
CA LEU A 84 -28.53 15.38 0.74
C LEU A 84 -27.52 16.54 0.67
N LYS A 85 -27.96 17.78 0.88
CA LYS A 85 -27.06 18.94 0.95
C LYS A 85 -26.08 18.82 2.12
N ARG A 86 -26.55 18.47 3.31
CA ARG A 86 -25.66 18.27 4.48
C ARG A 86 -24.67 17.13 4.25
N ALA A 87 -25.11 16.04 3.61
CA ALA A 87 -24.23 14.94 3.25
C ALA A 87 -23.15 15.39 2.25
N SER A 88 -23.54 16.14 1.21
CA SER A 88 -22.61 16.73 0.24
C SER A 88 -21.60 17.67 0.91
N GLU A 89 -22.05 18.58 1.77
CA GLU A 89 -21.16 19.49 2.52
C GLU A 89 -20.17 18.72 3.41
N SER A 90 -20.61 17.62 4.03
CA SER A 90 -19.73 16.77 4.83
C SER A 90 -18.73 15.98 3.97
N GLU A 91 -19.14 15.57 2.76
CA GLU A 91 -18.25 14.92 1.79
C GLU A 91 -17.17 15.90 1.33
N ASP A 92 -17.56 17.12 0.96
CA ASP A 92 -16.62 18.19 0.57
C ASP A 92 -15.59 18.45 1.70
N GLN A 93 -16.03 18.58 2.95
CA GLN A 93 -15.14 18.74 4.10
C GLN A 93 -14.16 17.57 4.28
N LEU A 94 -14.62 16.34 4.12
CA LEU A 94 -13.75 15.15 4.20
C LEU A 94 -12.76 15.11 3.03
N THR A 95 -13.18 15.54 1.83
CA THR A 95 -12.27 15.62 0.68
C THR A 95 -11.17 16.68 0.88
N ASP A 96 -11.50 17.83 1.45
CA ASP A 96 -10.53 18.88 1.82
C ASP A 96 -9.55 18.37 2.88
N GLN A 97 -10.03 17.66 3.90
CA GLN A 97 -9.18 17.03 4.91
C GLN A 97 -8.23 15.99 4.31
N LEU A 98 -8.73 15.15 3.39
CA LEU A 98 -7.90 14.18 2.67
C LEU A 98 -6.87 14.86 1.78
N GLN A 99 -7.21 15.96 1.12
CA GLN A 99 -6.28 16.75 0.33
C GLN A 99 -5.18 17.35 1.21
N SER A 100 -5.54 18.00 2.32
CA SER A 100 -4.57 18.54 3.28
C SER A 100 -3.64 17.45 3.83
N LEU A 101 -4.18 16.28 4.18
CA LEU A 101 -3.37 15.14 4.62
C LEU A 101 -2.40 14.68 3.53
N ARG A 102 -2.85 14.57 2.28
CA ARG A 102 -1.97 14.22 1.14
C ARG A 102 -0.86 15.24 0.95
N GLU A 103 -1.17 16.53 1.04
CA GLU A 103 -0.18 17.61 0.97
C GLU A 103 0.83 17.51 2.11
N GLN A 104 0.38 17.26 3.34
CA GLN A 104 1.26 17.03 4.50
C GLN A 104 2.18 15.82 4.31
N PHE A 105 1.65 14.70 3.81
CA PHE A 105 2.45 13.51 3.51
C PHE A 105 3.46 13.77 2.40
N ASN A 106 3.08 14.51 1.35
CA ASN A 106 3.99 14.90 0.28
C ASN A 106 5.10 15.82 0.79
N ALA A 107 4.79 16.81 1.63
CA ALA A 107 5.79 17.68 2.26
C ALA A 107 6.76 16.87 3.14
N ARG A 108 6.25 15.97 3.99
CA ARG A 108 7.09 15.08 4.81
C ARG A 108 7.99 14.17 3.95
N ARG A 109 7.46 13.66 2.84
CA ARG A 109 8.22 12.83 1.90
C ARG A 109 9.32 13.63 1.21
N SER A 110 9.06 14.87 0.80
CA SER A 110 10.07 15.77 0.23
C SER A 110 11.17 16.06 1.25
N ASN A 111 10.82 16.47 2.48
CA ASN A 111 11.79 16.75 3.53
C ASN A 111 12.66 15.52 3.85
N LEU A 112 12.06 14.33 3.89
CA LEU A 112 12.81 13.08 4.07
C LEU A 112 13.78 12.85 2.91
N HIS A 113 13.36 13.09 1.68
CA HIS A 113 14.22 12.97 0.50
C HIS A 113 15.40 13.95 0.59
N ASP A 114 15.16 15.19 1.00
CA ASP A 114 16.20 16.20 1.20
C ASP A 114 17.20 15.77 2.28
N HIS A 115 16.72 15.24 3.41
CA HIS A 115 17.59 14.71 4.46
C HIS A 115 18.40 13.50 3.99
N VAL A 116 17.81 12.61 3.18
CA VAL A 116 18.54 11.47 2.60
C VAL A 116 19.63 11.98 1.65
N ALA A 117 19.34 12.94 0.78
CA ALA A 117 20.33 13.55 -0.10
C ALA A 117 21.47 14.23 0.68
N GLN A 118 21.15 14.95 1.76
CA GLN A 118 22.16 15.53 2.66
C GLN A 118 23.05 14.45 3.31
N LEU A 119 22.46 13.33 3.75
CA LEU A 119 23.22 12.21 4.30
C LEU A 119 24.09 11.52 3.25
N GLU A 120 23.64 11.42 2.00
CA GLU A 120 24.43 10.90 0.89
C GLU A 120 25.62 11.81 0.59
N GLY A 121 25.42 13.13 0.54
CA GLY A 121 26.52 14.10 0.40
C GLY A 121 27.57 14.00 1.52
N LEU A 122 27.13 13.93 2.77
CA LEU A 122 28.05 13.75 3.91
C LEU A 122 28.80 12.41 3.85
N ARG A 123 28.15 11.33 3.37
CA ARG A 123 28.82 10.03 3.17
C ARG A 123 29.89 10.11 2.10
N GLU A 124 29.63 10.82 1.01
CA GLU A 124 30.63 11.05 -0.05
C GLU A 124 31.81 11.87 0.46
N GLU A 125 31.56 12.94 1.22
CA GLU A 125 32.62 13.74 1.86
C GLU A 125 33.49 12.89 2.79
N ILE A 126 32.88 12.06 3.64
CA ILE A 126 33.60 11.12 4.52
C ILE A 126 34.45 10.16 3.70
N ASN A 127 33.93 9.62 2.59
CA ASN A 127 34.68 8.71 1.72
C ASN A 127 35.90 9.40 1.09
N ILE A 128 35.75 10.64 0.62
CA ILE A 128 36.85 11.42 0.06
C ILE A 128 37.91 11.69 1.12
N LEU A 129 37.50 12.09 2.34
CA LEU A 129 38.41 12.31 3.46
C LEU A 129 39.11 11.02 3.90
N ALA A 130 38.42 9.89 3.92
CA ALA A 130 38.99 8.59 4.23
C ALA A 130 40.05 8.17 3.20
N LYS A 131 39.79 8.41 1.90
CA LYS A 131 40.77 8.17 0.84
C LYS A 131 42.01 9.06 0.99
N ARG A 132 41.81 10.36 1.21
CA ARG A 132 42.92 11.31 1.47
C ARG A 132 43.75 10.91 2.70
N LYS A 133 43.09 10.46 3.77
CA LYS A 133 43.76 9.93 4.97
C LYS A 133 44.61 8.71 4.63
N SER A 134 44.07 7.73 3.90
CA SER A 134 44.82 6.54 3.47
C SER A 134 46.05 6.90 2.62
N ASP A 135 45.92 7.86 1.72
CA ASP A 135 47.03 8.32 0.89
C ASP A 135 48.13 9.03 1.71
N LEU A 136 47.73 9.83 2.70
CA LEU A 136 48.68 10.44 3.65
C LEU A 136 49.36 9.39 4.55
N GLU A 137 48.63 8.39 5.03
CA GLU A 137 49.19 7.28 5.82
C GLU A 137 50.24 6.50 5.02
N LYS A 138 49.96 6.20 3.74
CA LYS A 138 50.95 5.58 2.84
C LYS A 138 52.19 6.45 2.66
N ARG A 139 52.01 7.76 2.46
CA ARG A 139 53.14 8.68 2.31
C ARG A 139 53.99 8.77 3.58
N ILE A 140 53.36 8.74 4.75
CA ILE A 140 54.05 8.68 6.04
C ILE A 140 54.81 7.37 6.19
N ALA A 141 54.25 6.24 5.74
CA ALA A 141 54.95 4.94 5.79
C ALA A 141 56.23 4.96 4.95
N VAL A 142 56.17 5.45 3.70
CA VAL A 142 57.35 5.59 2.83
C VAL A 142 58.42 6.48 3.47
N LEU A 143 58.05 7.65 4.01
CA LEU A 143 59.00 8.53 4.68
C LEU A 143 59.63 7.91 5.93
N LYS A 144 58.90 7.03 6.63
CA LYS A 144 59.45 6.28 7.78
C LYS A 144 60.49 5.26 7.32
N GLU A 145 60.21 4.53 6.23
CA GLU A 145 61.16 3.59 5.62
C GLU A 145 62.42 4.31 5.13
N GLU A 146 62.27 5.45 4.45
CA GLU A 146 63.41 6.29 4.01
C GLU A 146 64.24 6.79 5.21
N ARG A 147 63.60 7.23 6.29
CA ARG A 147 64.28 7.64 7.52
C ARG A 147 65.04 6.48 8.17
N GLU A 148 64.44 5.30 8.24
CA GLU A 148 65.08 4.10 8.79
C GLU A 148 66.29 3.69 7.95
N HIS A 149 66.17 3.72 6.62
CA HIS A 149 67.28 3.47 5.71
C HIS A 149 68.44 4.48 5.88
N LEU A 150 68.12 5.76 6.01
CA LEU A 150 69.12 6.81 6.29
C LEU A 150 69.76 6.63 7.68
N SER A 151 69.00 6.18 8.68
CA SER A 151 69.52 5.86 10.01
C SER A 151 70.53 4.70 9.95
N MET A 152 70.18 3.62 9.24
CA MET A 152 71.11 2.49 9.03
C MET A 152 72.38 2.94 8.30
N SER A 153 72.24 3.76 7.25
CA SER A 153 73.39 4.30 6.50
C SER A 153 74.28 5.19 7.38
N LEU A 154 73.67 5.96 8.30
CA LEU A 154 74.39 6.78 9.26
C LEU A 154 75.15 5.92 10.27
N GLU A 155 74.54 4.85 10.79
CA GLU A 155 75.18 3.87 11.68
C GLU A 155 76.38 3.20 11.00
N GLU A 156 76.21 2.68 9.77
CA GLU A 156 77.31 2.09 8.99
C GLU A 156 78.46 3.08 8.77
N SER A 157 78.15 4.35 8.46
CA SER A 157 79.17 5.38 8.31
C SER A 157 79.88 5.72 9.63
N SER A 158 79.15 5.69 10.75
CA SER A 158 79.68 5.92 12.09
C SER A 158 80.61 4.79 12.52
N ASP A 159 80.23 3.53 12.26
CA ASP A 159 81.07 2.35 12.50
C ASP A 159 82.35 2.40 11.66
N ARG A 160 82.25 2.84 10.39
CA ARG A 160 83.41 3.04 9.53
C ARG A 160 84.34 4.12 10.06
N ILE A 161 83.80 5.23 10.57
CA ILE A 161 84.60 6.28 11.22
C ILE A 161 85.32 5.70 12.44
N LEU A 162 84.62 4.98 13.31
CA LEU A 162 85.20 4.39 14.52
C LEU A 162 86.31 3.38 14.20
N MET A 163 86.16 2.57 13.14
CA MET A 163 87.20 1.67 12.66
C MET A 163 88.43 2.42 12.15
N LEU A 164 88.24 3.51 11.39
CA LEU A 164 89.34 4.35 10.91
C LEU A 164 90.04 5.07 12.07
N GLU A 165 89.29 5.61 13.03
CA GLU A 165 89.85 6.23 14.24
C GLU A 165 90.71 5.23 15.01
N ARG A 166 90.24 4.00 15.20
CA ARG A 166 91.03 2.93 15.82
C ARG A 166 92.32 2.64 15.03
N GLN A 167 92.24 2.52 13.71
CA GLN A 167 93.43 2.32 12.87
C GLN A 167 94.42 3.48 12.99
N THR A 168 93.94 4.73 13.06
CA THR A 168 94.81 5.88 13.27
C THR A 168 95.50 5.84 14.63
N GLN A 169 94.80 5.45 15.70
CA GLN A 169 95.39 5.28 17.03
C GLN A 169 96.44 4.16 17.07
N GLU A 170 96.16 3.03 16.40
CA GLU A 170 97.11 1.91 16.27
C GLU A 170 98.37 2.35 15.50
N GLN A 171 98.20 3.07 14.38
CA GLN A 171 99.31 3.64 13.61
C GLN A 171 100.11 4.67 14.42
N GLU A 172 99.45 5.53 15.19
CA GLU A 172 100.11 6.48 16.09
C GLU A 172 100.94 5.77 17.17
N CYS A 173 100.41 4.67 17.74
CA CYS A 173 101.15 3.84 18.70
C CYS A 173 102.37 3.19 18.06
N LEU A 174 102.23 2.63 16.85
CA LEU A 174 103.35 2.08 16.08
C LEU A 174 104.42 3.14 15.80
N ILE A 175 104.03 4.35 15.39
CA ILE A 175 104.97 5.45 15.17
C ILE A 175 105.69 5.84 16.46
N LYS A 176 105.00 5.84 17.61
CA LYS A 176 105.63 6.12 18.91
C LYS A 176 106.68 5.05 19.26
N MET A 177 106.33 3.76 19.16
CA MET A 177 107.29 2.67 19.41
C MET A 177 108.50 2.74 18.47
N LEU A 178 108.28 2.93 17.16
CA LEU A 178 109.37 3.06 16.19
C LEU A 178 110.26 4.27 16.46
N ARG A 179 109.71 5.37 17.00
CA ARG A 179 110.51 6.53 17.43
C ARG A 179 111.35 6.20 18.66
N GLU A 180 110.79 5.50 19.64
CA GLU A 180 111.51 5.03 20.83
C GLU A 180 112.67 4.08 20.44
N ASP A 181 112.41 3.05 19.62
CA ASP A 181 113.43 2.12 19.10
C ASP A 181 114.56 2.83 18.34
N LEU A 182 114.19 3.85 17.54
CA LEU A 182 115.14 4.64 16.77
C LEU A 182 115.99 5.52 17.69
N ASP A 183 115.40 6.11 18.72
CA ASP A 183 116.13 6.87 19.72
C ASP A 183 117.03 5.95 20.56
N GLU A 184 116.60 4.76 20.96
CA GLU A 184 117.46 3.75 21.62
C GLU A 184 118.65 3.36 20.74
N SER A 185 118.39 3.08 19.46
CA SER A 185 119.44 2.76 18.48
C SER A 185 120.42 3.92 18.31
N ARG A 186 119.93 5.17 18.30
CA ARG A 186 120.77 6.38 18.29
C ARG A 186 121.60 6.52 19.56
N HIS A 187 121.03 6.27 20.74
CA HIS A 187 121.76 6.30 22.01
C HIS A 187 122.83 5.20 22.06
N ALA A 188 122.52 4.00 21.60
CA ALA A 188 123.48 2.89 21.50
C ALA A 188 124.62 3.24 20.52
N ASN A 189 124.31 3.79 19.35
CA ASN A 189 125.31 4.29 18.41
C ASN A 189 126.18 5.38 19.02
N MET A 190 125.60 6.34 19.73
CA MET A 190 126.35 7.39 20.44
C MET A 190 127.25 6.80 21.55
N GLN A 191 126.79 5.79 22.28
CA GLN A 191 127.62 5.09 23.27
C GLN A 191 128.76 4.31 22.62
N LEU A 192 128.51 3.61 21.51
CA LEU A 192 129.54 2.94 20.72
C LEU A 192 130.54 3.94 20.17
N GLU A 193 130.08 5.07 19.62
CA GLU A 193 130.92 6.16 19.14
C GLU A 193 131.76 6.76 20.28
N ASN A 194 131.19 6.98 21.47
CA ASN A 194 131.94 7.41 22.65
C ASN A 194 132.97 6.36 23.11
N ARG A 195 132.64 5.06 23.03
CA ARG A 195 133.60 3.98 23.30
C ARG A 195 134.72 3.97 22.26
N LEU A 196 134.39 4.13 20.98
CA LEU A 196 135.34 4.23 19.87
C LEU A 196 136.24 5.46 20.06
N ASN A 197 135.68 6.61 20.41
CA ASN A 197 136.40 7.82 20.78
C ASN A 197 137.26 7.63 22.04
N SER A 198 136.82 6.81 23.02
CA SER A 198 137.62 6.49 24.21
C SER A 198 138.76 5.52 23.90
N LEU A 199 138.55 4.57 22.98
CA LEU A 199 139.59 3.69 22.45
C LEU A 199 140.58 4.50 21.61
N GLN A 200 140.08 5.42 20.78
CA GLN A 200 140.87 6.38 20.05
C GLN A 200 141.62 7.31 21.01
N ARG A 201 141.03 7.77 22.12
CA ARG A 201 141.73 8.52 23.17
C ARG A 201 142.78 7.71 23.91
N LYS A 202 142.53 6.41 24.18
CA LYS A 202 143.52 5.47 24.71
C LYS A 202 144.64 5.20 23.70
N GLN A 203 144.34 5.28 22.40
CA GLN A 203 145.30 5.19 21.31
C GLN A 203 146.08 6.51 21.13
N THR A 204 145.49 7.68 21.44
CA THR A 204 146.13 9.01 21.31
C THR A 204 146.86 9.50 22.57
N ASN A 205 146.88 8.75 23.67
CA ASN A 205 147.88 8.90 24.76
C ASN A 205 149.23 8.23 24.42
N PHE A 206 149.35 7.64 23.23
CA PHE A 206 150.57 7.48 22.45
C PHE A 206 150.34 8.15 21.08
N GLY A 207 150.57 9.46 20.99
CA GLY A 207 150.58 10.17 19.71
C GLY A 207 149.41 11.13 19.52
N SER A 208 149.77 12.41 19.53
CA SER A 208 148.91 13.58 19.49
C SER A 208 148.55 14.00 18.06
N ALA A 209 147.36 14.64 17.98
CA ALA A 209 146.83 15.57 16.97
C ALA A 209 146.59 15.02 15.54
N SER A 210 145.34 14.80 15.10
CA SER A 210 144.28 15.79 14.78
C SER A 210 144.72 16.69 13.61
N PHE A 211 144.06 16.73 12.45
CA PHE A 211 142.65 17.08 12.19
C PHE A 211 142.40 16.62 10.73
N GLY A 212 141.41 15.79 10.34
CA GLY A 212 139.96 15.88 10.53
C GLY A 212 139.38 16.98 9.63
N SER A 213 138.44 16.84 8.71
CA SER A 213 137.52 15.79 8.25
C SER A 213 136.77 16.40 7.02
N PRO A 214 135.68 15.83 6.47
CA PRO A 214 135.38 14.44 6.09
C PRO A 214 135.02 14.36 4.56
N SER A 215 135.25 13.25 3.84
CA SER A 215 134.48 11.98 3.84
C SER A 215 133.04 12.16 3.34
N SER A 216 132.40 11.30 2.56
CA SER A 216 132.74 10.14 1.71
C SER A 216 131.37 9.63 1.21
N ASN A 217 131.22 9.29 -0.07
CA ASN A 217 131.01 7.91 -0.54
C ASN A 217 130.33 6.99 0.48
N GLY A 218 129.14 6.51 0.19
CA GLY A 218 128.94 5.29 -0.60
C GLY A 218 128.18 4.29 0.29
N TYR A 219 127.49 3.25 -0.17
CA TYR A 219 127.52 2.56 -1.44
C TYR A 219 126.64 1.29 -1.27
N HIS A 220 126.00 0.84 -2.36
CA HIS A 220 125.81 -0.57 -2.74
C HIS A 220 124.82 -1.43 -1.91
N THR A 221 124.03 -2.38 -2.44
CA THR A 221 123.86 -2.95 -3.79
C THR A 221 122.59 -3.80 -3.84
N HIS A 222 122.08 -3.95 -5.07
CA HIS A 222 120.99 -4.76 -5.61
C HIS A 222 120.84 -6.23 -5.16
N THR A 223 119.61 -6.74 -5.26
CA THR A 223 119.10 -7.97 -5.95
C THR A 223 117.81 -8.45 -5.25
N SER A 224 116.78 -9.08 -5.82
CA SER A 224 116.29 -9.37 -7.17
C SER A 224 114.90 -10.00 -6.99
N LEU A 225 114.02 -9.82 -7.98
CA LEU A 225 112.75 -10.54 -8.20
C LEU A 225 112.92 -12.08 -8.11
N MET A 226 111.90 -12.80 -7.61
CA MET A 226 110.99 -13.65 -8.43
C MET A 226 110.05 -14.56 -7.58
N ASN A 227 108.80 -14.68 -8.06
CA ASN A 227 107.81 -15.78 -7.97
C ASN A 227 106.99 -16.11 -6.70
N GLU A 228 105.69 -15.77 -6.82
CA GLU A 228 104.50 -16.66 -6.85
C GLU A 228 104.52 -18.03 -6.15
N ILE A 229 103.55 -18.20 -5.23
CA ILE A 229 102.68 -19.37 -4.98
C ILE A 229 101.34 -18.76 -4.50
N GLU A 230 100.28 -18.69 -5.32
CA GLU A 230 99.27 -19.73 -5.61
C GLU A 230 98.53 -20.32 -4.39
N MET A 231 97.24 -19.98 -4.28
CA MET A 231 96.17 -20.82 -3.75
C MET A 231 94.91 -20.57 -4.61
N SER A 232 94.77 -21.39 -5.66
CA SER A 232 93.58 -22.00 -6.32
C SER A 232 92.18 -21.41 -6.03
N SER A 233 91.43 -20.87 -7.02
CA SER A 233 90.62 -21.47 -8.15
C SER A 233 89.22 -21.98 -7.74
N SER A 234 88.10 -21.39 -8.20
CA SER A 234 87.30 -21.72 -9.43
C SER A 234 86.66 -23.13 -9.36
N SER A 235 85.43 -23.48 -9.71
CA SER A 235 84.35 -23.02 -10.62
C SER A 235 83.10 -23.90 -10.30
N SER A 236 81.84 -23.60 -10.62
CA SER A 236 81.22 -23.89 -11.92
C SER A 236 79.70 -23.67 -11.84
N ASN A 237 79.14 -23.26 -12.99
CA ASN A 237 77.73 -23.06 -13.33
C ASN A 237 76.94 -24.37 -13.48
N GLU A 238 75.67 -24.17 -13.85
CA GLU A 238 74.68 -25.11 -14.43
C GLU A 238 73.86 -25.84 -13.37
N GLU A 239 72.54 -26.01 -13.45
CA GLU A 239 71.50 -25.74 -14.44
C GLU A 239 70.18 -26.15 -13.73
N GLU A 240 69.07 -25.43 -13.83
CA GLU A 240 67.76 -26.07 -14.10
C GLU A 240 66.68 -25.03 -14.44
N MET A 241 66.26 -25.13 -15.70
CA MET A 241 65.11 -24.48 -16.32
C MET A 241 63.82 -25.24 -15.98
N ARG A 242 62.73 -24.49 -15.73
CA ARG A 242 61.37 -24.62 -16.32
C ARG A 242 60.44 -23.59 -15.65
N SER A 243 60.06 -22.48 -16.31
CA SER A 243 58.92 -22.33 -17.24
C SER A 243 57.59 -22.77 -16.59
N LEU A 244 56.60 -21.92 -16.30
CA LEU A 244 55.76 -20.98 -17.09
C LEU A 244 54.30 -21.45 -16.99
N ASN A 245 53.40 -20.51 -16.71
CA ASN A 245 52.04 -20.30 -17.22
C ASN A 245 51.17 -21.45 -17.79
N GLY A 246 49.87 -21.38 -17.44
CA GLY A 246 48.72 -21.84 -18.27
C GLY A 246 47.68 -22.64 -17.47
N HIS A 247 46.54 -22.08 -17.04
CA HIS A 247 45.24 -21.96 -17.74
C HIS A 247 44.46 -23.27 -18.01
N LEU A 248 43.15 -23.21 -17.67
CA LEU A 248 41.96 -23.95 -18.14
C LEU A 248 41.41 -25.17 -17.36
N ALA A 249 40.24 -24.92 -16.74
CA ALA A 249 38.91 -25.48 -17.04
C ALA A 249 38.51 -26.95 -16.70
N ASN A 250 37.25 -27.01 -16.20
CA ASN A 250 36.22 -28.06 -16.25
C ASN A 250 36.17 -29.18 -15.22
N GLY A 251 34.94 -29.41 -14.70
CA GLY A 251 34.49 -30.72 -14.20
C GLY A 251 33.36 -30.68 -13.17
N SER A 252 32.11 -30.79 -13.63
CA SER A 252 30.86 -30.91 -12.86
C SER A 252 30.66 -32.28 -12.19
N GLN A 253 29.94 -32.35 -11.06
CA GLN A 253 29.25 -33.57 -10.61
C GLN A 253 28.01 -33.27 -9.74
N ILE A 254 26.95 -34.05 -10.00
CA ILE A 254 25.56 -34.04 -9.51
C ILE A 254 25.42 -35.05 -8.35
N ASP A 255 24.45 -34.88 -7.44
CA ASP A 255 23.57 -35.98 -6.97
C ASP A 255 22.32 -35.50 -6.18
N GLU A 256 21.19 -36.14 -6.51
CA GLU A 256 19.82 -36.08 -5.96
C GLU A 256 19.62 -37.14 -4.86
N ILE A 257 18.71 -36.94 -3.88
CA ILE A 257 18.01 -38.03 -3.14
C ILE A 257 16.56 -37.66 -2.77
N GLU A 258 15.70 -38.68 -2.91
CA GLU A 258 14.24 -38.90 -2.87
C GLU A 258 13.48 -38.82 -1.52
N CYS A 259 12.14 -38.82 -1.64
CA CYS A 259 11.04 -38.81 -0.65
C CYS A 259 10.69 -40.18 -0.03
N ASP A 260 9.86 -40.22 1.04
CA ASP A 260 8.76 -41.20 1.18
C ASP A 260 7.71 -40.94 2.30
N LEU A 261 6.52 -41.52 2.08
CA LEU A 261 5.14 -41.34 2.61
C LEU A 261 4.61 -42.64 3.26
N PHE A 262 3.66 -42.65 4.23
CA PHE A 262 2.60 -43.71 4.50
C PHE A 262 1.70 -43.29 5.71
N GLY A 263 0.41 -43.62 5.93
CA GLY A 263 -0.66 -44.43 5.31
C GLY A 263 -1.94 -44.43 6.22
N LEU A 264 -3.16 -44.60 5.69
CA LEU A 264 -4.46 -44.56 6.42
C LEU A 264 -5.30 -45.85 6.27
N ASN A 265 -6.20 -46.08 7.25
CA ASN A 265 -7.08 -47.24 7.43
C ASN A 265 -8.28 -47.32 6.42
N ASP A 266 -8.37 -48.40 5.64
CA ASP A 266 -9.29 -48.57 4.49
C ASP A 266 -10.77 -48.92 4.80
N SER A 267 -11.11 -49.43 5.99
CA SER A 267 -12.46 -49.98 6.23
C SER A 267 -13.54 -48.88 6.41
N GLU A 268 -13.21 -47.79 7.10
CA GLU A 268 -14.14 -46.68 7.35
C GLU A 268 -14.32 -45.81 6.09
N PHE A 269 -13.26 -45.74 5.27
CA PHE A 269 -13.24 -45.04 4.00
C PHE A 269 -14.20 -45.68 2.99
N SER A 270 -14.27 -47.01 2.93
CA SER A 270 -15.15 -47.73 2.00
C SER A 270 -16.65 -47.49 2.24
N GLY A 271 -17.06 -47.27 3.49
CA GLY A 271 -18.44 -46.96 3.87
C GLY A 271 -18.83 -45.52 3.54
N LYS A 272 -17.95 -44.56 3.86
CA LYS A 272 -18.11 -43.14 3.50
C LYS A 272 -18.14 -42.96 1.97
N LEU A 273 -17.23 -43.62 1.25
CA LEU A 273 -17.18 -43.61 -0.21
C LEU A 273 -18.47 -44.15 -0.84
N ARG A 274 -19.06 -45.21 -0.28
CA ARG A 274 -20.36 -45.73 -0.76
C ARG A 274 -21.49 -44.75 -0.53
N GLN A 275 -21.48 -44.02 0.58
CA GLN A 275 -22.49 -43.00 0.87
C GLN A 275 -22.34 -41.79 -0.07
N GLU A 276 -21.11 -41.33 -0.29
CA GLU A 276 -20.80 -40.27 -1.26
C GLU A 276 -21.22 -40.66 -2.69
N LEU A 277 -21.03 -41.92 -3.10
CA LEU A 277 -21.47 -42.40 -4.41
C LEU A 277 -23.01 -42.36 -4.59
N VAL A 278 -23.78 -42.59 -3.52
CA VAL A 278 -25.25 -42.43 -3.55
C VAL A 278 -25.61 -40.96 -3.75
N GLU A 279 -24.95 -40.07 -3.03
CA GLU A 279 -25.19 -38.62 -3.11
C GLU A 279 -24.83 -38.08 -4.50
N ILE A 280 -23.68 -38.48 -5.06
CA ILE A 280 -23.25 -38.12 -6.41
C ILE A 280 -24.24 -38.62 -7.46
N TYR A 281 -24.74 -39.86 -7.33
CA TYR A 281 -25.75 -40.39 -8.23
C TYR A 281 -27.05 -39.59 -8.18
N GLN A 282 -27.53 -39.23 -6.98
CA GLN A 282 -28.73 -38.41 -6.81
C GLN A 282 -28.55 -37.00 -7.38
N GLN A 283 -27.38 -36.38 -7.17
CA GLN A 283 -27.05 -35.07 -7.72
C GLN A 283 -27.00 -35.08 -9.26
N LEU A 284 -26.34 -36.08 -9.86
CA LEU A 284 -26.27 -36.25 -11.31
C LEU A 284 -27.66 -36.46 -11.92
N ARG A 285 -28.53 -37.24 -11.26
CA ARG A 285 -29.89 -37.48 -11.74
C ARG A 285 -30.76 -36.22 -11.66
N ARG A 286 -30.59 -35.38 -10.63
CA ARG A 286 -31.25 -34.06 -10.55
C ARG A 286 -30.80 -33.14 -11.68
N LEU A 287 -29.49 -33.07 -11.94
CA LEU A 287 -28.93 -32.28 -13.05
C LEU A 287 -29.48 -32.71 -14.41
N CYS A 288 -29.60 -34.02 -14.67
CA CYS A 288 -30.25 -34.52 -15.88
C CYS A 288 -31.71 -34.06 -16.02
N HIS A 289 -32.49 -34.07 -14.92
CA HIS A 289 -33.88 -33.59 -14.95
C HIS A 289 -33.98 -32.08 -15.12
N ASP A 290 -33.06 -31.31 -14.52
CA ASP A 290 -33.02 -29.86 -14.67
C ASP A 290 -32.62 -29.46 -16.10
N LEU A 291 -31.68 -30.18 -16.72
CA LEU A 291 -31.32 -29.99 -18.13
C LEU A 291 -32.48 -30.38 -19.07
N GLN A 292 -33.19 -31.46 -18.76
CA GLN A 292 -34.39 -31.87 -19.51
C GLN A 292 -35.50 -30.81 -19.39
N ARG A 293 -35.78 -30.31 -18.18
CA ARG A 293 -36.75 -29.21 -17.96
C ARG A 293 -36.35 -27.93 -18.69
N ARG A 294 -35.05 -27.59 -18.75
CA ARG A 294 -34.56 -26.43 -19.50
C ARG A 294 -34.74 -26.60 -21.01
N LYS A 295 -34.53 -27.83 -21.52
CA LYS A 295 -34.80 -28.21 -22.93
C LYS A 295 -36.28 -28.09 -23.25
N ASP A 296 -37.16 -28.64 -22.40
CA ASP A 296 -38.62 -28.62 -22.62
C ASP A 296 -39.22 -27.20 -22.53
N ASN A 297 -38.57 -26.27 -21.83
CA ASN A 297 -39.00 -24.88 -21.67
C ASN A 297 -38.30 -23.87 -22.62
N ASN A 298 -37.55 -24.34 -23.63
CA ASN A 298 -36.85 -23.47 -24.60
C ASN A 298 -36.01 -22.34 -23.96
N GLY A 299 -35.38 -22.62 -22.81
CA GLY A 299 -34.52 -21.65 -22.11
C GLY A 299 -35.24 -20.47 -21.45
N SER A 300 -36.58 -20.43 -21.42
CA SER A 300 -37.33 -19.36 -20.74
C SER A 300 -37.54 -19.69 -19.26
N PHE A 301 -36.96 -18.89 -18.38
CA PHE A 301 -37.03 -19.06 -16.92
C PHE A 301 -38.37 -18.60 -16.29
N ASN A 302 -39.24 -17.95 -17.07
CA ASN A 302 -40.40 -17.23 -16.52
C ASN A 302 -41.72 -17.72 -17.14
N SER A 303 -42.20 -18.90 -16.73
CA SER A 303 -43.63 -19.21 -16.82
C SER A 303 -44.05 -19.95 -15.55
N THR A 304 -44.75 -19.24 -14.67
CA THR A 304 -45.25 -19.67 -13.36
C THR A 304 -46.54 -20.50 -13.45
N GLN A 305 -46.70 -21.30 -14.50
CA GLN A 305 -47.83 -22.21 -14.65
C GLN A 305 -47.35 -23.59 -15.06
N ASP A 306 -46.84 -24.35 -14.09
CA ASP A 306 -47.17 -25.77 -14.04
C ASP A 306 -47.12 -26.28 -12.60
N SER A 307 -48.29 -26.65 -12.08
CA SER A 307 -48.47 -27.30 -10.80
C SER A 307 -48.17 -28.79 -10.99
N GLY A 308 -46.89 -29.17 -10.88
CA GLY A 308 -46.48 -30.56 -11.03
C GLY A 308 -45.38 -30.90 -10.03
N VAL A 309 -45.79 -31.51 -8.92
CA VAL A 309 -44.97 -32.15 -7.88
C VAL A 309 -43.62 -32.65 -8.45
N PRO A 310 -42.46 -32.30 -7.86
CA PRO A 310 -41.20 -32.92 -8.27
C PRO A 310 -41.34 -34.43 -8.04
N ALA A 311 -41.16 -35.23 -9.09
CA ALA A 311 -41.17 -36.69 -8.94
C ALA A 311 -40.18 -37.04 -7.83
N THR A 312 -40.72 -37.58 -6.72
CA THR A 312 -39.96 -38.08 -5.59
C THR A 312 -38.85 -38.99 -6.13
N PRO A 313 -37.56 -38.71 -5.84
CA PRO A 313 -36.50 -39.62 -6.25
C PRO A 313 -36.81 -40.97 -5.61
N GLU A 314 -36.83 -42.06 -6.38
CA GLU A 314 -36.84 -43.41 -5.80
C GLU A 314 -35.71 -43.48 -4.76
N GLU A 315 -36.06 -43.65 -3.49
CA GLU A 315 -35.10 -43.79 -2.39
C GLU A 315 -34.37 -45.13 -2.54
N ILE A 316 -33.28 -45.12 -3.31
CA ILE A 316 -32.39 -46.27 -3.46
C ILE A 316 -31.58 -46.41 -2.16
N GLN A 317 -31.81 -47.50 -1.43
CA GLN A 317 -31.03 -47.83 -0.22
C GLN A 317 -29.56 -48.11 -0.58
N THR A 318 -28.62 -47.87 0.36
CA THR A 318 -27.16 -48.05 0.21
C THR A 318 -26.74 -49.45 -0.29
N SER A 319 -27.62 -50.44 -0.18
CA SER A 319 -27.46 -51.82 -0.64
C SER A 319 -27.78 -52.07 -2.13
N GLN A 320 -28.37 -51.11 -2.85
CA GLN A 320 -28.93 -51.32 -4.20
C GLN A 320 -28.12 -50.69 -5.34
N ILE A 321 -27.06 -49.93 -5.06
CA ILE A 321 -26.19 -49.36 -6.11
C ILE A 321 -25.32 -50.47 -6.73
N ARG A 322 -25.64 -50.83 -7.97
CA ARG A 322 -24.83 -51.75 -8.79
C ARG A 322 -23.79 -50.97 -9.59
N VAL A 323 -22.63 -51.59 -9.83
CA VAL A 323 -21.60 -51.08 -10.74
C VAL A 323 -22.25 -50.88 -12.12
N GLY A 324 -22.30 -49.63 -12.58
CA GLY A 324 -22.88 -49.27 -13.88
C GLY A 324 -24.02 -48.24 -13.82
N MET A 325 -24.69 -48.05 -12.68
CA MET A 325 -25.78 -47.06 -12.56
C MET A 325 -25.30 -45.62 -12.75
N ILE A 326 -24.17 -45.25 -12.13
CA ILE A 326 -23.54 -43.92 -12.33
C ILE A 326 -23.05 -43.77 -13.77
N SER A 327 -22.48 -44.83 -14.36
CA SER A 327 -22.04 -44.80 -15.76
C SER A 327 -23.20 -44.60 -16.73
N ALA A 328 -24.38 -45.15 -16.44
CA ALA A 328 -25.59 -44.94 -17.22
C ALA A 328 -26.09 -43.49 -17.13
N VAL A 329 -26.18 -42.91 -15.93
CA VAL A 329 -26.60 -41.51 -15.76
C VAL A 329 -25.58 -40.54 -16.37
N VAL A 330 -24.28 -40.81 -16.27
CA VAL A 330 -23.25 -39.99 -16.92
C VAL A 330 -23.35 -40.07 -18.45
N LYS A 331 -23.69 -41.24 -19.01
CA LYS A 331 -23.95 -41.37 -20.46
C LYS A 331 -25.19 -40.61 -20.89
N GLU A 332 -26.26 -40.63 -20.10
CA GLU A 332 -27.48 -39.86 -20.33
C GLU A 332 -27.21 -38.35 -20.27
N LEU A 333 -26.45 -37.89 -19.27
CA LEU A 333 -26.02 -36.50 -19.13
C LEU A 333 -25.14 -36.07 -20.31
N LYS A 334 -24.22 -36.93 -20.76
CA LYS A 334 -23.38 -36.66 -21.94
C LYS A 334 -24.20 -36.54 -23.23
N LEU A 335 -25.26 -37.34 -23.40
CA LEU A 335 -26.16 -37.24 -24.55
C LEU A 335 -26.99 -35.95 -24.50
N GLN A 336 -27.54 -35.60 -23.33
CA GLN A 336 -28.27 -34.33 -23.15
C GLN A 336 -27.38 -33.10 -23.37
N LEU A 337 -26.13 -33.15 -22.92
CA LEU A 337 -25.16 -32.07 -23.12
C LEU A 337 -24.75 -31.96 -24.60
N ASN A 338 -24.61 -33.10 -25.29
CA ASN A 338 -24.38 -33.13 -26.72
C ASN A 338 -25.59 -32.64 -27.53
N ASP A 339 -26.83 -32.89 -27.11
CA ASP A 339 -28.03 -32.33 -27.74
C ASP A 339 -28.07 -30.80 -27.61
N VAL A 340 -27.79 -30.27 -26.41
CA VAL A 340 -27.69 -28.82 -26.17
C VAL A 340 -26.56 -28.19 -26.98
N LEU A 341 -25.43 -28.89 -27.14
CA LEU A 341 -24.31 -28.43 -27.95
C LEU A 341 -24.53 -28.65 -29.46
N SER A 342 -25.34 -29.63 -29.87
CA SER A 342 -25.66 -29.88 -31.28
C SER A 342 -26.64 -28.85 -31.83
N GLU A 343 -27.48 -28.26 -30.98
CA GLU A 343 -28.32 -27.09 -31.29
C GLU A 343 -27.48 -25.82 -31.59
N TYR A 344 -26.17 -25.85 -31.32
CA TYR A 344 -25.22 -24.78 -31.66
C TYR A 344 -24.55 -24.94 -33.05
N TYR A 345 -24.75 -26.05 -33.78
CA TYR A 345 -23.97 -26.33 -35.00
C TYR A 345 -24.73 -26.49 -36.33
N GLU A 346 -26.04 -26.25 -36.40
CA GLU A 346 -26.73 -26.06 -37.68
C GLU A 346 -27.56 -24.76 -37.74
N GLY A 347 -27.02 -23.74 -38.43
CA GLY A 347 -27.80 -22.61 -38.99
C GLY A 347 -28.00 -21.39 -38.07
N PRO A 348 -27.73 -20.16 -38.54
CA PRO A 348 -27.57 -19.00 -37.66
C PRO A 348 -28.91 -18.44 -37.19
N CYS A 349 -29.20 -18.58 -35.89
CA CYS A 349 -30.14 -17.68 -35.23
C CYS A 349 -29.65 -16.23 -35.42
N ALA A 350 -30.49 -15.37 -36.01
CA ALA A 350 -30.15 -13.96 -36.30
C ALA A 350 -29.74 -13.19 -35.03
N SER A 351 -30.34 -13.55 -33.88
CA SER A 351 -29.98 -12.99 -32.58
C SER A 351 -28.57 -13.41 -32.13
N CYS A 352 -28.13 -14.64 -32.46
CA CYS A 352 -26.79 -15.10 -32.14
C CYS A 352 -25.71 -14.46 -33.04
N LYS A 353 -26.02 -14.11 -34.30
CA LYS A 353 -25.13 -13.30 -35.16
C LYS A 353 -24.95 -11.88 -34.63
N SER A 354 -26.06 -11.22 -34.27
CA SER A 354 -26.04 -9.87 -33.65
C SER A 354 -25.18 -9.85 -32.39
N LEU A 355 -25.34 -10.85 -31.51
CA LEU A 355 -24.55 -10.96 -30.28
C LEU A 355 -23.06 -11.21 -30.53
N LEU A 356 -22.71 -11.92 -31.61
CA LEU A 356 -21.31 -12.18 -31.98
C LEU A 356 -20.65 -10.95 -32.59
N GLU A 357 -21.39 -10.19 -33.39
CA GLU A 357 -20.99 -8.89 -33.95
C GLU A 357 -20.82 -7.85 -32.83
N GLU A 358 -21.80 -7.72 -31.93
CA GLU A 358 -21.72 -6.86 -30.74
C GLU A 358 -20.54 -7.24 -29.83
N ARG A 359 -20.27 -8.54 -29.67
CA ARG A 359 -19.12 -9.01 -28.87
C ARG A 359 -17.78 -8.67 -29.53
N SER A 360 -17.70 -8.77 -30.86
CA SER A 360 -16.53 -8.36 -31.64
C SER A 360 -16.32 -6.84 -31.59
N GLU A 361 -17.38 -6.06 -31.67
CA GLU A 361 -17.33 -4.59 -31.52
C GLU A 361 -16.93 -4.18 -30.10
N LEU A 362 -17.48 -4.81 -29.06
CA LEU A 362 -17.05 -4.62 -27.68
C LEU A 362 -15.58 -4.99 -27.46
N GLN A 363 -15.08 -6.01 -28.15
CA GLN A 363 -13.67 -6.39 -28.09
C GLN A 363 -12.76 -5.35 -28.76
N LYS A 364 -13.20 -4.76 -29.88
CA LYS A 364 -12.49 -3.64 -30.54
C LYS A 364 -12.48 -2.41 -29.67
N LEU A 365 -13.63 -2.00 -29.12
CA LEU A 365 -13.74 -0.88 -28.20
C LEU A 365 -12.89 -1.10 -26.94
N ARG A 366 -12.85 -2.31 -26.39
CA ARG A 366 -11.94 -2.64 -25.27
C ARG A 366 -10.46 -2.47 -25.65
N LYS A 367 -10.08 -2.86 -26.86
CA LYS A 367 -8.71 -2.72 -27.34
C LYS A 367 -8.35 -1.24 -27.54
N GLU A 368 -9.24 -0.46 -28.15
CA GLU A 368 -9.07 0.99 -28.31
C GLU A 368 -8.98 1.72 -26.96
N VAL A 369 -9.80 1.34 -25.98
CA VAL A 369 -9.72 1.88 -24.62
C VAL A 369 -8.39 1.51 -23.95
N CYS A 370 -7.88 0.30 -24.17
CA CYS A 370 -6.56 -0.10 -23.67
C CYS A 370 -5.44 0.74 -24.30
N GLU A 371 -5.44 0.88 -25.63
CA GLU A 371 -4.46 1.69 -26.37
C GLU A 371 -4.51 3.17 -25.94
N LYS A 372 -5.71 3.74 -25.76
CA LYS A 372 -5.89 5.10 -25.23
C LYS A 372 -5.43 5.24 -23.79
N SER A 373 -5.64 4.21 -22.96
CA SER A 373 -5.14 4.19 -21.58
C SER A 373 -3.60 4.17 -21.54
N ASP A 374 -2.96 3.43 -22.43
CA ASP A 374 -1.50 3.36 -22.51
C ASP A 374 -0.90 4.65 -23.10
N GLU A 375 -1.53 5.25 -24.12
CA GLU A 375 -1.18 6.61 -24.60
C GLU A 375 -1.28 7.65 -23.48
N LEU A 376 -2.34 7.60 -22.66
CA LEU A 376 -2.51 8.47 -21.49
C LEU A 376 -1.41 8.26 -20.45
N LYS A 377 -0.99 7.02 -20.19
CA LYS A 377 0.14 6.74 -19.27
C LYS A 377 1.44 7.36 -19.78
N VAL A 378 1.75 7.18 -21.06
CA VAL A 378 2.96 7.79 -21.66
C VAL A 378 2.90 9.32 -21.57
N LYS A 379 1.74 9.93 -21.85
CA LYS A 379 1.55 11.37 -21.74
C LYS A 379 1.66 11.86 -20.29
N LEU A 380 1.19 11.08 -19.33
CA LEU A 380 1.33 11.38 -17.90
C LEU A 380 2.80 11.32 -17.48
N GLU A 381 3.55 10.35 -17.97
CA GLU A 381 4.99 10.21 -17.73
C GLU A 381 5.80 11.34 -18.37
N GLU A 382 5.48 11.75 -19.59
CA GLU A 382 6.03 12.95 -20.24
C GLU A 382 5.71 14.21 -19.43
N ASN A 383 4.48 14.35 -18.91
CA ASN A 383 4.10 15.50 -18.09
C ASN A 383 4.85 15.52 -16.75
N ASN A 384 5.05 14.37 -16.12
CA ASN A 384 5.89 14.24 -14.92
C ASN A 384 7.35 14.60 -15.21
N GLN A 385 7.91 14.17 -16.35
CA GLN A 385 9.26 14.53 -16.77
C GLN A 385 9.40 16.04 -17.05
N LEU A 386 8.40 16.66 -17.66
CA LEU A 386 8.39 18.12 -17.87
C LEU A 386 8.24 18.86 -16.54
N SER A 387 7.36 18.40 -15.64
CA SER A 387 7.19 18.98 -14.31
C SER A 387 8.48 18.92 -13.48
N THR A 388 9.17 17.77 -13.47
CA THR A 388 10.48 17.66 -12.78
C THR A 388 11.53 18.58 -13.40
N LYS A 389 11.60 18.69 -14.73
CA LYS A 389 12.50 19.67 -15.40
C LYS A 389 12.18 21.11 -15.00
N VAL A 390 10.91 21.48 -14.92
CA VAL A 390 10.50 22.83 -14.46
C VAL A 390 10.96 23.06 -13.02
N THR A 391 10.75 22.10 -12.12
CA THR A 391 11.20 22.25 -10.72
C THR A 391 12.72 22.40 -10.60
N ILE A 392 13.49 21.65 -11.38
CA ILE A 392 14.96 21.79 -11.40
C ILE A 392 15.36 23.18 -11.88
N LEU A 393 14.79 23.64 -13.00
CA LEU A 393 15.06 24.98 -13.53
C LEU A 393 14.65 26.09 -12.56
N GLU A 394 13.57 25.92 -11.80
CA GLU A 394 13.16 26.87 -10.76
C GLU A 394 14.18 26.93 -9.61
N THR A 395 14.72 25.78 -9.18
CA THR A 395 15.77 25.74 -8.15
C THR A 395 17.10 26.34 -8.62
N GLU A 396 17.52 26.04 -9.86
CA GLU A 396 18.72 26.62 -10.45
C GLU A 396 18.59 28.14 -10.59
N LEU A 397 17.42 28.61 -11.03
CA LEU A 397 17.13 30.04 -11.16
C LEU A 397 17.10 30.73 -9.78
N ALA A 398 16.61 30.07 -8.74
CA ALA A 398 16.67 30.56 -7.37
C ALA A 398 18.12 30.67 -6.86
N ALA A 399 18.94 29.63 -7.08
CA ALA A 399 20.36 29.62 -6.68
C ALA A 399 21.15 30.73 -7.38
N VAL A 400 20.98 30.89 -8.71
CA VAL A 400 21.63 31.96 -9.47
C VAL A 400 21.16 33.35 -9.02
N LYS A 401 19.89 33.51 -8.64
CA LYS A 401 19.39 34.77 -8.05
C LYS A 401 20.06 35.06 -6.71
N GLU A 402 20.20 34.06 -5.86
CA GLU A 402 20.87 34.18 -4.55
C GLU A 402 22.35 34.54 -4.72
N GLU A 403 23.09 33.86 -5.60
CA GLU A 403 24.48 34.21 -5.90
C GLU A 403 24.63 35.64 -6.43
N ARG A 404 23.74 36.06 -7.34
CA ARG A 404 23.70 37.45 -7.83
C ARG A 404 23.45 38.44 -6.70
N ASP A 405 22.53 38.14 -5.80
CA ASP A 405 22.17 39.04 -4.71
C ASP A 405 23.28 39.09 -3.64
N ASN A 406 23.95 37.97 -3.37
CA ASN A 406 25.16 37.89 -2.54
C ASN A 406 26.31 38.73 -3.14
N LEU A 407 26.57 38.62 -4.44
CA LEU A 407 27.59 39.41 -5.12
C LEU A 407 27.26 40.92 -5.12
N LYS A 408 25.97 41.27 -5.28
CA LYS A 408 25.51 42.66 -5.11
C LYS A 408 25.74 43.16 -3.68
N GLU A 409 25.53 42.31 -2.69
CA GLU A 409 25.75 42.67 -1.28
C GLU A 409 27.25 42.83 -0.96
N CYS A 410 28.12 41.96 -1.51
CA CYS A 410 29.58 42.08 -1.41
C CYS A 410 30.09 43.39 -2.05
N THR A 411 29.65 43.70 -3.27
CA THR A 411 30.04 44.95 -3.94
C THR A 411 29.51 46.20 -3.22
N GLN A 412 28.34 46.11 -2.59
CA GLN A 412 27.80 47.18 -1.74
C GLN A 412 28.49 47.32 -0.39
N THR A 413 29.21 46.30 0.09
CA THR A 413 29.96 46.35 1.35
C THR A 413 31.39 46.83 1.16
N GLU A 414 32.00 46.63 -0.01
CA GLU A 414 33.35 47.12 -0.35
C GLU A 414 33.47 48.67 -0.38
N GLY A 415 32.36 49.39 -0.53
CA GLY A 415 32.33 50.87 -0.54
C GLY A 415 31.95 51.54 0.79
N MET A 416 31.69 50.78 1.86
CA MET A 416 31.16 51.32 3.12
C MET A 416 32.24 51.58 4.18
N GLY A 417 32.06 52.64 4.97
CA GLY A 417 32.87 52.88 6.17
C GLY A 417 32.62 51.80 7.24
N LYS A 418 33.61 51.56 8.12
CA LYS A 418 33.52 50.53 9.16
C LYS A 418 32.25 50.64 10.02
N ASP A 419 31.80 51.87 10.31
CA ASP A 419 30.59 52.12 11.09
C ASP A 419 29.30 51.78 10.33
N ASP A 420 29.29 51.94 9.01
CA ASP A 420 28.13 51.60 8.18
C ASP A 420 28.03 50.09 7.95
N ILE A 421 29.16 49.39 7.87
CA ILE A 421 29.22 47.91 7.86
C ILE A 421 28.64 47.35 9.16
N VAL A 422 29.01 47.93 10.32
CA VAL A 422 28.47 47.51 11.61
C VAL A 422 26.96 47.76 11.70
N LYS A 423 26.47 48.95 11.27
CA LYS A 423 25.02 49.23 11.24
C LYS A 423 24.27 48.25 10.35
N ARG A 424 24.77 47.98 9.13
CA ARG A 424 24.16 47.03 8.20
C ARG A 424 24.15 45.61 8.76
N ALA A 425 25.22 45.17 9.43
CA ALA A 425 25.26 43.86 10.10
C ALA A 425 24.23 43.75 11.23
N TRP A 426 23.98 44.85 11.97
CA TRP A 426 22.92 44.89 12.98
C TRP A 426 21.53 44.82 12.35
N GLU A 427 21.29 45.57 11.26
CA GLU A 427 20.03 45.53 10.53
C GLU A 427 19.74 44.13 9.95
N LEU A 428 20.74 43.46 9.37
CA LEU A 428 20.61 42.09 8.85
C LEU A 428 20.30 41.09 9.98
N ARG A 429 20.98 41.21 11.12
CA ARG A 429 20.69 40.39 12.31
C ARG A 429 19.26 40.65 12.78
N ASP A 430 18.84 41.90 12.89
CA ASP A 430 17.52 42.26 13.39
C ASP A 430 16.41 41.81 12.42
N GLN A 431 16.65 41.89 11.10
CA GLN A 431 15.77 41.29 10.09
C GLN A 431 15.72 39.76 10.18
N ALA A 432 16.86 39.10 10.39
CA ALA A 432 16.90 37.65 10.57
C ALA A 432 16.15 37.22 11.85
N VAL A 433 16.32 37.96 12.94
CA VAL A 433 15.58 37.75 14.19
C VAL A 433 14.08 37.99 13.99
N ALA A 434 13.69 39.04 13.24
CA ALA A 434 12.29 39.29 12.92
C ALA A 434 11.67 38.16 12.11
N ARG A 435 12.35 37.69 11.04
CA ARG A 435 11.90 36.54 10.24
C ARG A 435 11.78 35.27 11.09
N LYS A 436 12.76 35.00 11.95
CA LYS A 436 12.73 33.87 12.89
C LYS A 436 11.51 33.96 13.80
N ASN A 437 11.26 35.11 14.41
CA ASN A 437 10.10 35.32 15.29
C ASN A 437 8.78 35.13 14.53
N THR A 438 8.67 35.60 13.28
CA THR A 438 7.49 35.38 12.44
C THR A 438 7.23 33.89 12.22
N VAL A 439 8.27 33.13 11.84
CA VAL A 439 8.15 31.68 11.63
C VAL A 439 7.82 30.95 12.94
N GLU A 440 8.41 31.36 14.07
CA GLU A 440 8.08 30.79 15.39
C GLU A 440 6.62 31.05 15.79
N ILE A 441 6.07 32.23 15.48
CA ILE A 441 4.65 32.55 15.69
C ILE A 441 3.77 31.69 14.80
N GLU A 442 4.11 31.50 13.53
CA GLU A 442 3.36 30.63 12.61
C GLU A 442 3.40 29.16 13.05
N LEU A 443 4.56 28.69 13.53
CA LEU A 443 4.69 27.37 14.12
C LEU A 443 3.82 27.19 15.38
N ALA A 444 3.76 28.22 16.23
CA ALA A 444 2.88 28.20 17.40
C ALA A 444 1.39 28.15 17.00
N LYS A 445 0.99 28.91 15.97
CA LYS A 445 -0.38 28.89 15.43
C LYS A 445 -0.76 27.52 14.89
N THR A 446 0.06 26.94 14.02
CA THR A 446 -0.18 25.60 13.45
C THR A 446 -0.23 24.52 14.54
N ARG A 447 0.59 24.65 15.60
CA ARG A 447 0.53 23.75 16.76
C ARG A 447 -0.80 23.88 17.51
N ILE A 448 -1.30 25.10 17.71
CA ILE A 448 -2.61 25.33 18.34
C ILE A 448 -3.73 24.76 17.47
N GLU A 449 -3.69 25.00 16.16
CA GLU A 449 -4.67 24.45 15.20
C GLU A 449 -4.69 22.92 15.23
N CYS A 450 -3.51 22.28 15.23
CA CYS A 450 -3.42 20.82 15.36
C CYS A 450 -4.01 20.31 16.68
N MET A 451 -3.77 21.01 17.81
CA MET A 451 -4.37 20.67 19.10
C MET A 451 -5.90 20.85 19.07
N HIS A 452 -6.41 21.89 18.42
CA HIS A 452 -7.83 22.15 18.29
C HIS A 452 -8.53 21.08 17.44
N VAL A 453 -7.98 20.74 16.28
CA VAL A 453 -8.50 19.66 15.42
C VAL A 453 -8.47 18.32 16.14
N ASN A 454 -7.41 18.02 16.90
CA ASN A 454 -7.35 16.80 17.71
C ASN A 454 -8.43 16.76 18.81
N SER A 455 -8.72 17.90 19.44
CA SER A 455 -9.84 18.02 20.40
C SER A 455 -11.19 17.75 19.74
N GLN A 456 -11.44 18.36 18.57
CA GLN A 456 -12.67 18.12 17.81
C GLN A 456 -12.82 16.66 17.39
N LEU A 457 -11.73 16.00 16.99
CA LEU A 457 -11.73 14.58 16.66
C LEU A 457 -12.10 13.72 17.88
N MET A 458 -11.54 14.02 19.06
CA MET A 458 -11.87 13.32 20.30
C MET A 458 -13.35 13.50 20.67
N GLU A 459 -13.91 14.70 20.51
CA GLU A 459 -15.33 14.98 20.72
C GLU A 459 -16.22 14.19 19.74
N ALA A 460 -15.85 14.14 18.45
CA ALA A 460 -16.59 13.37 17.45
C ALA A 460 -16.55 11.86 17.72
N ILE A 461 -15.39 11.33 18.15
CA ILE A 461 -15.27 9.93 18.56
C ILE A 461 -16.16 9.66 19.77
N GLN A 462 -16.16 10.55 20.76
CA GLN A 462 -17.01 10.40 21.95
C GLN A 462 -18.50 10.39 21.60
N GLN A 463 -18.95 11.32 20.75
CA GLN A 463 -20.34 11.35 20.24
C GLN A 463 -20.69 10.07 19.48
N LYS A 464 -19.78 9.56 18.65
CA LYS A 464 -19.98 8.29 17.92
C LYS A 464 -20.12 7.11 18.87
N ILE A 465 -19.31 7.06 19.94
CA ILE A 465 -19.41 6.02 20.98
C ILE A 465 -20.76 6.11 21.68
N GLU A 466 -21.21 7.31 22.06
CA GLU A 466 -22.51 7.53 22.73
C GLU A 466 -23.69 7.11 21.85
N LEU A 467 -23.67 7.46 20.56
CA LEU A 467 -24.70 7.02 19.61
C LEU A 467 -24.68 5.50 19.42
N SER A 468 -23.50 4.86 19.38
CA SER A 468 -23.37 3.41 19.32
C SER A 468 -23.98 2.73 20.56
N GLN A 469 -23.70 3.26 21.76
CA GLN A 469 -24.28 2.76 23.01
C GLN A 469 -25.80 2.92 23.04
N GLN A 470 -26.31 4.06 22.54
CA GLN A 470 -27.76 4.26 22.40
C GLN A 470 -28.36 3.23 21.45
N LEU A 471 -27.76 2.97 20.29
CA LEU A 471 -28.25 1.96 19.35
C LEU A 471 -28.27 0.55 19.96
N GLU A 472 -27.22 0.17 20.70
CA GLU A 472 -27.18 -1.10 21.44
C GLU A 472 -28.31 -1.18 22.48
N GLN A 473 -28.57 -0.09 23.22
CA GLN A 473 -29.68 -0.02 24.16
C GLN A 473 -31.04 -0.16 23.46
N TRP A 474 -31.25 0.55 22.35
CA TRP A 474 -32.46 0.43 21.53
C TRP A 474 -32.64 -0.99 20.98
N GLN A 475 -31.56 -1.66 20.58
CA GLN A 475 -31.60 -3.06 20.13
C GLN A 475 -32.06 -3.99 21.25
N VAL A 476 -31.51 -3.83 22.47
CA VAL A 476 -31.93 -4.60 23.64
C VAL A 476 -33.39 -4.36 23.98
N ASP A 477 -33.84 -3.10 23.96
CA ASP A 477 -35.24 -2.75 24.25
C ASP A 477 -36.21 -3.32 23.21
N MET A 478 -35.86 -3.28 21.93
CA MET A 478 -36.66 -3.92 20.87
C MET A 478 -36.72 -5.43 21.03
N GLN A 479 -35.60 -6.07 21.40
CA GLN A 479 -35.56 -7.51 21.63
C GLN A 479 -36.42 -7.91 22.83
N ASN A 480 -36.38 -7.13 23.92
CA ASN A 480 -37.26 -7.31 25.07
C ASN A 480 -38.75 -7.15 24.69
N LEU A 481 -39.08 -6.18 23.84
CA LEU A 481 -40.45 -5.96 23.38
C LEU A 481 -40.94 -7.11 22.49
N LEU A 482 -40.09 -7.64 21.61
CA LEU A 482 -40.38 -8.85 20.84
C LEU A 482 -40.60 -10.05 21.76
N ASP A 483 -39.73 -10.27 22.74
CA ASP A 483 -39.85 -11.36 23.71
C ASP A 483 -41.13 -11.25 24.54
N GLU A 484 -41.52 -10.04 24.94
CA GLU A 484 -42.80 -9.79 25.61
C GLU A 484 -44.00 -10.10 24.69
N GLN A 485 -43.96 -9.69 23.43
CA GLN A 485 -45.00 -10.01 22.46
C GLN A 485 -45.10 -11.53 22.22
N LEU A 486 -43.96 -12.21 22.10
CA LEU A 486 -43.88 -13.66 21.94
C LEU A 486 -44.43 -14.38 23.16
N LYS A 487 -44.04 -13.98 24.37
CA LYS A 487 -44.58 -14.50 25.64
C LYS A 487 -46.08 -14.25 25.76
N LYS A 488 -46.58 -13.07 25.38
CA LYS A 488 -48.03 -12.76 25.37
C LYS A 488 -48.79 -13.67 24.40
N LYS A 489 -48.26 -13.89 23.20
CA LYS A 489 -48.86 -14.81 22.22
C LYS A 489 -48.85 -16.25 22.70
N LEU A 490 -47.73 -16.73 23.27
CA LEU A 490 -47.64 -18.06 23.84
C LEU A 490 -48.65 -18.25 24.97
N LYS A 491 -48.75 -17.32 25.92
CA LYS A 491 -49.76 -17.37 27.00
C LYS A 491 -51.19 -17.33 26.47
N SER A 492 -51.49 -16.50 25.47
CA SER A 492 -52.81 -16.44 24.86
C SER A 492 -53.17 -17.75 24.14
N HIS A 493 -52.21 -18.36 23.45
CA HIS A 493 -52.39 -19.65 22.79
C HIS A 493 -52.57 -20.79 23.81
N GLU A 494 -51.79 -20.79 24.89
CA GLU A 494 -51.91 -21.76 25.98
C GLU A 494 -53.25 -21.63 26.72
N GLN A 495 -53.74 -20.39 26.93
CA GLN A 495 -55.08 -20.12 27.45
C GLN A 495 -56.19 -20.59 26.48
N GLN A 496 -56.01 -20.43 25.17
CA GLN A 496 -56.95 -20.96 24.18
C GLN A 496 -56.97 -22.49 24.17
N ILE A 497 -55.81 -23.15 24.25
CA ILE A 497 -55.71 -24.62 24.31
C ILE A 497 -56.36 -25.15 25.58
N SER A 498 -56.07 -24.53 26.73
CA SER A 498 -56.65 -24.93 28.02
C SER A 498 -58.17 -24.68 28.07
N ALA A 499 -58.67 -23.56 27.53
CA ALA A 499 -60.11 -23.31 27.39
C ALA A 499 -60.79 -24.35 26.47
N ASN A 500 -60.17 -24.71 25.34
CA ASN A 500 -60.69 -25.76 24.45
C ASN A 500 -60.71 -27.13 25.13
N ASN A 501 -59.68 -27.49 25.91
CA ASN A 501 -59.67 -28.76 26.67
C ASN A 501 -60.76 -28.82 27.75
N VAL A 502 -61.02 -27.71 28.46
CA VAL A 502 -62.13 -27.62 29.44
C VAL A 502 -63.48 -27.77 28.74
N ASN A 503 -63.65 -27.18 27.56
CA ASN A 503 -64.90 -27.26 26.80
C ASN A 503 -65.16 -28.67 26.23
N VAL A 504 -64.11 -29.38 25.79
CA VAL A 504 -64.19 -30.78 25.36
C VAL A 504 -64.53 -31.71 26.54
N ASN A 505 -63.96 -31.48 27.73
CA ASN A 505 -64.30 -32.24 28.93
C ASN A 505 -65.73 -31.96 29.42
N ASN A 506 -66.22 -30.72 29.34
CA ASN A 506 -67.63 -30.40 29.63
C ASN A 506 -68.60 -30.99 28.60
N HIS A 507 -68.23 -31.07 27.33
CA HIS A 507 -69.02 -31.76 26.32
C HIS A 507 -69.07 -33.29 26.52
N ARG A 508 -67.97 -33.90 26.99
CA ARG A 508 -67.96 -35.32 27.38
C ARG A 508 -68.79 -35.57 28.65
N SER A 509 -68.67 -34.71 29.66
CA SER A 509 -69.47 -34.77 30.89
C SER A 509 -70.97 -34.58 30.64
N SER A 510 -71.35 -33.61 29.80
CA SER A 510 -72.76 -33.39 29.44
C SER A 510 -73.36 -34.49 28.55
N LYS A 511 -72.56 -35.15 27.68
CA LYS A 511 -72.98 -36.36 26.95
C LYS A 511 -73.16 -37.57 27.89
N LEU A 512 -72.27 -37.74 28.88
CA LEU A 512 -72.43 -38.77 29.92
C LEU A 512 -73.68 -38.56 30.77
N LEU A 513 -73.96 -37.31 31.19
CA LEU A 513 -75.15 -36.96 31.96
C LEU A 513 -76.46 -37.13 31.17
N LYS A 514 -76.44 -36.98 29.84
CA LYS A 514 -77.61 -37.26 28.99
C LYS A 514 -77.87 -38.75 28.78
N LEU A 515 -76.85 -39.61 28.86
CA LEU A 515 -77.03 -41.06 28.74
C LEU A 515 -77.63 -41.73 30.00
N TRP A 516 -77.52 -41.09 31.16
CA TRP A 516 -78.07 -41.58 32.44
C TRP A 516 -79.53 -41.15 32.70
N ARG A 517 -80.15 -40.41 31.77
CA ARG A 517 -81.51 -39.85 31.90
C ARG A 517 -82.53 -40.45 30.91
N SER A 518 -82.21 -41.56 30.26
CA SER A 518 -83.14 -42.35 29.42
C SER A 518 -83.43 -43.70 30.06
#